data_AF-A0AAW8EK65-F1
#
_entry.id   AF-A0AAW8EK65-F1
#
_cell.length_a   1.000
_cell.length_b   1.000
_cell.length_c   1.000
_cell.angle_alpha   90.00
_cell.angle_beta   90.00
_cell.angle_gamma   90.00
#
_symmetry.space_group_name_H-M   'P 1'
#
loop_
_entity.id
_entity.type
_entity.pdbx_description
1 polymer ?
#
loop_
_entity_poly.entity_id
_entity_poly.type
_entity_poly.pdbx_seq_one_letter_code
_entity_poly.pdbx_strand_id
1 'polypeptide(L)'
;MSTALVLAACGGGSGGGSAQMGPVAGLPSTPAQTTTPTAPATPEAQAPAEPVAPVASAGPTDTEILGLVDSTNLSSAGYPWNGRYAGVVKRWSLPIPVKTNGEARAVPAMDEIEAKLGFAVFDRASIAAADEATITRGIVFRRGTAYLPAGANPQGFCANVSDAPFGGGWSASLLNPGELSGRMYVNLDNPQCVADGAIVIHEIGHALGLATHFKGFGDDDGAVGPEFWPVLATLYANAIGTPKASVLIKQIDKN
;
A
#
# COMPACT_ATOMS: atom_id res chain seq x y z
N MET A 1 29.52 -4.01 10.05
CA MET A 1 28.94 -3.24 8.94
C MET A 1 27.57 -3.86 8.68
N SER A 2 26.50 -3.25 9.18
CA SER A 2 25.15 -3.78 8.96
C SER A 2 24.66 -3.32 7.60
N THR A 3 24.43 -4.28 6.70
CA THR A 3 23.72 -4.08 5.44
C THR A 3 22.29 -3.67 5.79
N ALA A 4 21.96 -2.39 5.64
CA ALA A 4 20.58 -1.96 5.71
C ALA A 4 19.82 -2.64 4.56
N LEU A 5 18.85 -3.49 4.90
CA LEU A 5 17.95 -4.08 3.93
C LEU A 5 17.05 -2.94 3.42
N VAL A 6 17.43 -2.38 2.27
CA VAL A 6 16.62 -1.39 1.55
C VAL A 6 15.39 -2.13 1.06
N LEU A 7 14.21 -1.84 1.64
CA LEU A 7 12.96 -2.31 1.05
C LEU A 7 12.89 -1.74 -0.37
N ALA A 8 12.67 -2.63 -1.33
CA ALA A 8 12.50 -2.28 -2.71
C ALA A 8 11.36 -1.28 -2.81
N ALA A 9 11.67 -0.09 -3.33
CA ALA A 9 10.64 0.86 -3.64
C ALA A 9 9.79 0.31 -4.80
N CYS A 10 8.49 0.55 -4.69
CA CYS A 10 7.43 -0.02 -5.53
C CYS A 10 7.51 0.43 -6.98
N GLY A 11 7.82 -0.50 -7.90
CA GLY A 11 7.72 -0.31 -9.35
C GLY A 11 7.51 -1.62 -10.06
N GLY A 12 6.26 -2.06 -10.13
CA GLY A 12 5.85 -3.21 -10.93
C GLY A 12 6.07 -2.96 -12.42
N GLY A 13 6.74 -3.89 -13.09
CA GLY A 13 7.00 -3.82 -14.52
C GLY A 13 7.55 -5.14 -15.07
N SER A 14 6.70 -6.17 -15.16
CA SER A 14 7.02 -7.39 -15.90
C SER A 14 6.65 -7.21 -17.38
N GLY A 15 7.63 -6.80 -18.18
CA GLY A 15 7.59 -6.85 -19.64
C GLY A 15 8.52 -7.95 -20.17
N GLY A 16 7.98 -8.91 -20.92
CA GLY A 16 8.74 -9.95 -21.62
C GLY A 16 8.17 -10.17 -23.02
N GLY A 17 8.94 -9.78 -24.04
CA GLY A 17 8.56 -9.84 -25.45
C GLY A 17 9.07 -11.09 -26.19
N SER A 18 8.22 -11.54 -27.12
CA SER A 18 8.48 -11.94 -28.52
C SER A 18 9.47 -13.06 -28.89
N ALA A 19 8.97 -14.02 -29.68
CA ALA A 19 9.66 -14.58 -30.85
C ALA A 19 8.65 -14.98 -31.95
N GLN A 20 9.09 -14.85 -33.21
CA GLN A 20 8.30 -14.74 -34.45
C GLN A 20 8.60 -15.91 -35.43
N MET A 21 7.77 -16.03 -36.49
CA MET A 21 7.94 -16.74 -37.78
C MET A 21 7.51 -18.23 -37.76
N GLY A 22 6.74 -18.82 -38.70
CA GLY A 22 6.32 -18.52 -40.08
C GLY A 22 5.51 -19.73 -40.65
N PRO A 23 5.17 -19.80 -41.95
CA PRO A 23 3.78 -20.00 -42.41
C PRO A 23 3.48 -21.33 -43.13
N VAL A 24 2.19 -21.69 -43.31
CA VAL A 24 1.75 -22.55 -44.43
C VAL A 24 0.32 -22.22 -44.89
N ALA A 25 0.14 -22.17 -46.21
CA ALA A 25 -1.05 -21.79 -46.96
C ALA A 25 -1.96 -22.98 -47.32
N GLY A 26 -3.22 -22.71 -47.73
CA GLY A 26 -4.00 -23.62 -48.59
C GLY A 26 -5.51 -23.73 -48.28
N LEU A 27 -6.34 -22.95 -48.99
CA LEU A 27 -7.75 -23.24 -49.35
C LEU A 27 -7.77 -24.19 -50.59
N PRO A 28 -8.92 -24.69 -51.14
CA PRO A 28 -10.35 -24.58 -50.78
C PRO A 28 -11.18 -25.90 -50.93
N SER A 29 -12.51 -25.81 -50.74
CA SER A 29 -13.58 -26.31 -51.64
C SER A 29 -14.61 -27.29 -51.04
N THR A 30 -15.85 -26.79 -50.94
CA THR A 30 -17.13 -27.50 -50.79
C THR A 30 -17.50 -28.26 -52.08
N PRO A 31 -18.43 -29.24 -52.05
CA PRO A 31 -19.82 -28.90 -52.35
C PRO A 31 -20.90 -29.67 -51.55
N ALA A 32 -22.12 -29.13 -51.68
CA ALA A 32 -23.36 -29.43 -50.97
C ALA A 32 -23.96 -30.83 -51.23
N GLN A 33 -24.76 -31.31 -50.26
CA GLN A 33 -25.90 -32.17 -50.53
C GLN A 33 -27.14 -31.67 -49.79
N THR A 34 -28.22 -31.61 -50.55
CA THR A 34 -29.56 -31.14 -50.20
C THR A 34 -30.43 -32.33 -49.82
N THR A 35 -30.97 -32.36 -48.60
CA THR A 35 -32.21 -33.08 -48.28
C THR A 35 -32.99 -32.35 -47.18
N THR A 36 -34.27 -32.09 -47.43
CA THR A 36 -35.32 -31.79 -46.45
C THR A 36 -36.49 -32.74 -46.77
N PRO A 37 -37.51 -32.93 -45.92
CA PRO A 37 -37.64 -32.62 -44.49
C PRO A 37 -38.25 -33.80 -43.69
N THR A 38 -38.04 -33.85 -42.37
CA THR A 38 -39.03 -34.43 -41.43
C THR A 38 -38.88 -33.68 -40.12
N ALA A 39 -39.96 -33.03 -39.67
CA ALA A 39 -39.99 -32.34 -38.39
C ALA A 39 -40.14 -33.35 -37.25
N PRO A 40 -39.33 -33.25 -36.19
CA PRO A 40 -39.73 -33.67 -34.87
C PRO A 40 -39.83 -32.48 -33.91
N ALA A 41 -40.76 -32.64 -32.98
CA ALA A 41 -41.12 -31.78 -31.86
C ALA A 41 -40.00 -30.88 -31.31
N THR A 42 -40.36 -29.61 -31.11
CA THR A 42 -39.63 -28.61 -30.32
C THR A 42 -39.26 -29.20 -28.95
N PRO A 43 -37.97 -29.31 -28.60
CA PRO A 43 -37.58 -29.47 -27.20
C PRO A 43 -37.84 -28.14 -26.49
N GLU A 44 -38.55 -28.20 -25.38
CA GLU A 44 -38.70 -27.08 -24.46
C GLU A 44 -37.29 -26.61 -24.05
N ALA A 45 -36.92 -25.40 -24.47
CA ALA A 45 -35.61 -24.84 -24.17
C ALA A 45 -35.49 -24.67 -22.66
N GLN A 46 -34.61 -25.46 -22.03
CA GLN A 46 -34.15 -25.18 -20.67
C GLN A 46 -33.64 -23.74 -20.64
N ALA A 47 -34.22 -22.93 -19.76
CA ALA A 47 -33.78 -21.57 -19.52
C ALA A 47 -32.25 -21.57 -19.30
N PRO A 48 -31.49 -20.68 -19.95
CA PRO A 48 -30.07 -20.56 -19.69
C PRO A 48 -29.88 -20.32 -18.20
N ALA A 49 -29.04 -21.15 -17.56
CA ALA A 49 -28.61 -20.93 -16.19
C ALA A 49 -28.09 -19.49 -16.08
N GLU A 50 -28.64 -18.73 -15.14
CA GLU A 50 -28.19 -17.36 -14.89
C GLU A 50 -26.67 -17.39 -14.68
N PRO A 51 -25.90 -16.47 -15.30
CA PRO A 51 -24.49 -16.33 -14.98
C PRO A 51 -24.41 -16.03 -13.49
N VAL A 52 -23.83 -16.96 -12.72
CA VAL A 52 -23.52 -16.72 -11.31
C VAL A 52 -22.61 -15.51 -11.29
N ALA A 53 -23.14 -14.37 -10.83
CA ALA A 53 -22.36 -13.15 -10.68
C ALA A 53 -21.07 -13.50 -9.92
N PRO A 54 -19.89 -13.02 -10.35
CA PRO A 54 -18.66 -13.28 -9.62
C PRO A 54 -18.89 -12.81 -8.19
N VAL A 55 -18.80 -13.76 -7.25
CA VAL A 55 -18.89 -13.47 -5.82
C VAL A 55 -17.81 -12.42 -5.56
N ALA A 56 -18.23 -11.20 -5.22
CA ALA A 56 -17.31 -10.14 -4.88
C ALA A 56 -16.34 -10.70 -3.85
N SER A 57 -15.04 -10.69 -4.14
CA SER A 57 -13.99 -11.15 -3.22
C SER A 57 -14.32 -10.66 -1.82
N ALA A 58 -14.60 -11.57 -0.88
CA ALA A 58 -14.80 -11.17 0.51
C ALA A 58 -13.53 -10.40 0.92
N GLY A 59 -13.70 -9.24 1.57
CA GLY A 59 -12.53 -8.52 2.08
C GLY A 59 -11.71 -9.41 3.02
N PRO A 60 -10.51 -8.99 3.44
CA PRO A 60 -9.68 -9.84 4.29
C PRO A 60 -10.43 -10.19 5.59
N THR A 61 -10.33 -11.46 5.96
CA THR A 61 -10.82 -11.97 7.24
C THR A 61 -10.05 -11.38 8.40
N ASP A 62 -10.59 -11.47 9.62
CA ASP A 62 -9.90 -10.99 10.82
C ASP A 62 -8.55 -11.69 11.05
N THR A 63 -8.45 -12.95 10.66
CA THR A 63 -7.20 -13.73 10.75
C THR A 63 -6.17 -13.20 9.77
N GLU A 64 -6.57 -12.88 8.54
CA GLU A 64 -5.69 -12.27 7.54
C GLU A 64 -5.22 -10.89 8.01
N ILE A 65 -6.14 -10.04 8.49
CA ILE A 65 -5.79 -8.71 9.01
C ILE A 65 -4.79 -8.82 10.16
N LEU A 66 -5.02 -9.71 11.14
CA LEU A 66 -4.08 -9.89 12.25
C LEU A 66 -2.71 -10.36 11.76
N GLY A 67 -2.66 -11.25 10.77
CA GLY A 67 -1.42 -11.72 10.15
C GLY A 67 -0.63 -10.59 9.50
N LEU A 68 -1.32 -9.69 8.77
CA LEU A 68 -0.71 -8.54 8.11
C LEU A 68 -0.27 -7.45 9.10
N VAL A 69 -1.09 -7.18 10.14
CA VAL A 69 -0.72 -6.28 11.24
C VAL A 69 0.51 -6.82 11.98
N ASP A 70 0.61 -8.14 12.15
CA ASP A 70 1.78 -8.78 12.75
C ASP A 70 3.03 -8.66 11.89
N SER A 71 2.94 -8.92 10.57
CA SER A 71 4.09 -8.85 9.67
C SER A 71 4.67 -7.44 9.53
N THR A 72 3.82 -6.42 9.64
CA THR A 72 4.21 -5.03 9.42
C THR A 72 4.44 -4.22 10.71
N ASN A 73 3.79 -4.55 11.83
CA ASN A 73 3.83 -3.71 13.03
C ASN A 73 4.13 -4.46 14.34
N LEU A 74 3.43 -5.56 14.64
CA LEU A 74 3.57 -6.23 15.94
C LEU A 74 4.88 -7.00 16.04
N SER A 75 5.31 -7.63 14.94
CA SER A 75 6.65 -8.20 14.81
C SER A 75 7.71 -7.13 15.04
N SER A 76 8.88 -7.55 15.51
CA SER A 76 10.04 -6.66 15.65
C SER A 76 11.25 -7.14 14.84
N ALA A 77 11.15 -8.27 14.13
CA ALA A 77 12.29 -8.90 13.49
C ALA A 77 12.85 -8.12 12.29
N GLY A 78 12.06 -7.19 11.72
CA GLY A 78 12.40 -6.40 10.55
C GLY A 78 12.76 -4.95 10.87
N TYR A 79 13.40 -4.31 9.90
CA TYR A 79 13.48 -2.86 9.84
C TYR A 79 12.06 -2.26 9.72
N PRO A 80 11.75 -1.11 10.36
CA PRO A 80 12.62 -0.29 11.19
C PRO A 80 12.57 -0.65 12.68
N TRP A 81 11.84 -1.70 13.07
CA TRP A 81 11.64 -2.09 14.47
C TRP A 81 12.89 -2.66 15.12
N ASN A 82 13.69 -3.45 14.38
CA ASN A 82 15.02 -3.93 14.79
C ASN A 82 15.06 -4.47 16.24
N GLY A 83 14.10 -5.32 16.59
CA GLY A 83 13.95 -5.98 17.90
C GLY A 83 13.24 -5.15 18.97
N ARG A 84 12.87 -3.90 18.70
CA ARG A 84 12.26 -3.01 19.69
C ARG A 84 10.75 -3.24 19.82
N TYR A 85 10.28 -3.28 21.07
CA TYR A 85 8.86 -3.37 21.43
C TYR A 85 8.14 -4.53 20.72
N ALA A 86 8.73 -5.73 20.78
CA ALA A 86 8.16 -6.93 20.18
C ALA A 86 6.76 -7.25 20.71
N GLY A 87 5.85 -7.64 19.80
CA GLY A 87 4.53 -8.15 20.15
C GLY A 87 3.56 -7.10 20.68
N VAL A 88 3.84 -5.81 20.51
CA VAL A 88 2.94 -4.72 20.90
C VAL A 88 2.72 -3.72 19.76
N VAL A 89 1.58 -3.04 19.78
CA VAL A 89 1.20 -1.99 18.83
C VAL A 89 2.18 -0.81 18.89
N LYS A 90 2.75 -0.45 17.73
CA LYS A 90 3.64 0.70 17.55
C LYS A 90 2.96 1.73 16.65
N ARG A 91 2.65 2.91 17.17
CA ARG A 91 2.04 3.98 16.36
C ARG A 91 2.29 5.34 17.00
N TRP A 92 1.84 6.38 16.33
CA TRP A 92 1.83 7.73 16.89
C TRP A 92 0.73 7.93 17.94
N SER A 93 1.01 8.80 18.90
CA SER A 93 -0.07 9.52 19.60
C SER A 93 -0.71 10.53 18.63
N LEU A 94 -2.02 10.73 18.77
CA LEU A 94 -2.81 11.59 17.88
C LEU A 94 -3.11 12.94 18.56
N PRO A 95 -3.27 14.02 17.77
CA PRO A 95 -3.01 14.08 16.32
C PRO A 95 -1.51 14.18 16.00
N ILE A 96 -1.12 13.75 14.79
CA ILE A 96 0.26 13.73 14.32
C ILE A 96 0.59 15.08 13.66
N PRO A 97 1.60 15.83 14.13
CA PRO A 97 2.02 17.06 13.46
C PRO A 97 2.51 16.79 12.04
N VAL A 98 2.00 17.55 11.05
CA VAL A 98 2.38 17.42 9.65
C VAL A 98 2.77 18.77 9.05
N LYS A 99 3.90 18.80 8.35
CA LYS A 99 4.28 19.90 7.46
C LYS A 99 4.23 19.42 6.01
N THR A 100 3.26 19.94 5.25
CA THR A 100 3.06 19.53 3.84
C THR A 100 4.05 20.17 2.88
N ASN A 101 4.74 21.25 3.26
CA ASN A 101 5.61 22.03 2.38
C ASN A 101 4.94 22.46 1.05
N GLY A 102 3.61 22.63 1.05
CA GLY A 102 2.85 22.98 -0.15
C GLY A 102 2.71 21.84 -1.17
N GLU A 103 3.03 20.60 -0.79
CA GLU A 103 2.81 19.43 -1.63
C GLU A 103 1.30 19.21 -1.84
N ALA A 104 0.85 19.40 -3.08
CA ALA A 104 -0.55 19.37 -3.46
C ALA A 104 -1.21 17.99 -3.25
N ARG A 105 -0.44 16.90 -3.33
CA ARG A 105 -0.94 15.52 -3.14
C ARG A 105 -1.08 15.14 -1.66
N ALA A 106 -0.41 15.84 -0.74
CA ALA A 106 -0.38 15.47 0.67
C ALA A 106 -1.77 15.61 1.33
N VAL A 107 -2.47 16.72 1.07
CA VAL A 107 -3.78 16.98 1.70
C VAL A 107 -4.84 15.98 1.24
N PRO A 108 -5.05 15.73 -0.06
CA PRO A 108 -6.01 14.71 -0.51
C PRO A 108 -5.71 13.31 0.05
N ALA A 109 -4.44 12.90 0.11
CA ALA A 109 -4.06 11.60 0.65
C ALA A 109 -4.35 11.48 2.16
N MET A 110 -4.07 12.53 2.93
CA MET A 110 -4.42 12.59 4.35
C MET A 110 -5.94 12.59 4.57
N ASP A 111 -6.69 13.33 3.74
CA ASP A 111 -8.16 13.37 3.79
C ASP A 111 -8.76 11.98 3.50
N GLU A 112 -8.23 11.25 2.52
CA GLU A 112 -8.68 9.89 2.21
C GLU A 112 -8.45 8.93 3.38
N ILE A 113 -7.28 9.00 4.01
CA ILE A 113 -6.98 8.20 5.21
C ILE A 113 -7.94 8.53 6.35
N GLU A 114 -8.13 9.81 6.68
CA GLU A 114 -9.04 10.23 7.74
C GLU A 114 -10.51 9.86 7.44
N ALA A 115 -10.91 9.93 6.17
CA ALA A 115 -12.24 9.50 5.72
C ALA A 115 -12.45 7.99 5.91
N LYS A 116 -11.45 7.16 5.57
CA LYS A 116 -11.51 5.71 5.75
C LYS A 116 -11.47 5.31 7.24
N LEU A 117 -10.70 6.03 8.06
CA LEU A 117 -10.58 5.76 9.49
C LEU A 117 -11.75 6.34 10.31
N GLY A 118 -12.39 7.40 9.83
CA GLY A 118 -13.54 8.04 10.47
C GLY A 118 -13.18 9.02 11.60
N PHE A 119 -11.93 9.46 11.72
CA PHE A 119 -11.48 10.43 12.72
C PHE A 119 -10.24 11.20 12.25
N ALA A 120 -9.97 12.34 12.90
CA ALA A 120 -8.79 13.15 12.63
C ALA A 120 -7.50 12.46 13.11
N VAL A 121 -6.54 12.34 12.21
CA VAL A 121 -5.22 11.73 12.43
C VAL A 121 -4.14 12.80 12.40
N PHE A 122 -4.26 13.80 11.53
CA PHE A 122 -3.18 14.73 11.20
C PHE A 122 -3.48 16.14 11.72
N ASP A 123 -2.54 16.69 12.49
CA ASP A 123 -2.48 18.11 12.79
C ASP A 123 -1.65 18.83 11.73
N ARG A 124 -2.36 19.41 10.77
CA ARG A 124 -1.77 20.10 9.60
C ARG A 124 -1.44 21.56 9.88
N ALA A 125 -1.63 22.04 11.12
CA ALA A 125 -1.52 23.44 11.48
C ALA A 125 -0.33 23.72 12.40
N SER A 126 -0.09 22.91 13.43
CA SER A 126 0.88 23.22 14.50
C SER A 126 2.30 23.47 14.00
N ILE A 127 2.74 22.77 12.95
CA ILE A 127 4.08 22.89 12.38
C ILE A 127 4.09 23.45 10.95
N ALA A 128 2.94 23.92 10.44
CA ALA A 128 2.81 24.38 9.06
C ALA A 128 3.80 25.52 8.72
N ALA A 129 3.93 26.49 9.62
CA ALA A 129 4.81 27.65 9.48
C ALA A 129 6.20 27.46 10.12
N ALA A 130 6.44 26.35 10.82
CA ALA A 130 7.72 26.11 11.49
C ALA A 130 8.87 25.98 10.48
N ASP A 131 10.06 26.47 10.83
CA ASP A 131 11.26 26.15 10.06
C ASP A 131 11.51 24.64 10.17
N GLU A 132 11.70 23.97 9.04
CA GLU A 132 11.89 22.53 8.99
C GLU A 132 13.11 22.08 9.81
N ALA A 133 14.16 22.91 9.87
CA ALA A 133 15.34 22.62 10.68
C ALA A 133 15.00 22.49 12.18
N THR A 134 13.91 23.09 12.64
CA THR A 134 13.46 23.06 14.05
C THR A 134 12.48 21.93 14.36
N ILE A 135 11.98 21.22 13.34
CA ILE A 135 10.99 20.15 13.52
C ILE A 135 11.70 18.90 14.02
N THR A 136 11.41 18.49 15.25
CA THR A 136 11.99 17.28 15.86
C THR A 136 11.03 16.10 15.88
N ARG A 137 9.74 16.34 15.64
CA ARG A 137 8.67 15.35 15.66
C ARG A 137 7.63 15.64 14.56
N GLY A 138 7.09 14.58 13.97
CA GLY A 138 5.99 14.65 13.00
C GLY A 138 6.40 14.21 11.61
N ILE A 139 5.52 14.42 10.64
CA ILE A 139 5.71 14.02 9.25
C ILE A 139 5.97 15.27 8.41
N VAL A 140 7.01 15.23 7.56
CA VAL A 140 7.39 16.33 6.68
C VAL A 140 7.43 15.84 5.23
N PHE A 141 6.63 16.45 4.37
CA PHE A 141 6.62 16.11 2.95
C PHE A 141 7.73 16.86 2.21
N ARG A 142 8.44 16.18 1.30
CA ARG A 142 9.45 16.81 0.44
C ARG A 142 9.36 16.23 -0.97
N ARG A 143 9.33 17.11 -1.97
CA ARG A 143 9.21 16.75 -3.39
C ARG A 143 10.56 16.79 -4.09
N GLY A 144 10.78 15.87 -5.02
CA GLY A 144 12.03 15.70 -5.76
C GLY A 144 13.15 15.13 -4.89
N THR A 145 12.82 14.47 -3.78
CA THR A 145 13.78 14.00 -2.78
C THR A 145 13.67 12.51 -2.51
N ALA A 146 12.90 11.76 -3.31
CA ALA A 146 12.84 10.32 -3.18
C ALA A 146 14.23 9.71 -3.38
N TYR A 147 14.55 8.72 -2.56
CA TYR A 147 15.82 8.02 -2.60
C TYR A 147 15.93 7.18 -3.88
N LEU A 148 16.96 7.41 -4.68
CA LEU A 148 17.25 6.63 -5.88
C LEU A 148 18.67 6.04 -5.78
N PRO A 149 18.83 4.75 -5.48
CA PRO A 149 20.14 4.10 -5.50
C PRO A 149 20.76 4.15 -6.90
N ALA A 150 22.09 4.27 -6.96
CA ALA A 150 22.82 4.21 -8.23
C ALA A 150 22.57 2.86 -8.93
N GLY A 151 22.15 2.91 -10.20
CA GLY A 151 21.85 1.74 -11.01
C GLY A 151 20.50 1.07 -10.75
N ALA A 152 19.67 1.60 -9.83
CA ALA A 152 18.32 1.12 -9.62
C ALA A 152 17.37 1.58 -10.74
N ASN A 153 16.27 0.85 -10.93
CA ASN A 153 15.19 1.26 -11.82
C ASN A 153 14.43 2.45 -11.20
N PRO A 154 14.46 3.66 -11.78
CA PRO A 154 13.83 4.84 -11.19
C PRO A 154 12.32 4.72 -10.99
N GLN A 155 11.64 3.91 -11.80
CA GLN A 155 10.21 3.65 -11.66
C GLN A 155 9.87 2.84 -10.41
N GLY A 156 10.85 2.18 -9.79
CA GLY A 156 10.69 1.61 -8.45
C GLY A 156 10.71 2.67 -7.36
N PHE A 157 11.47 3.73 -7.52
CA PHE A 157 11.88 4.60 -6.42
C PHE A 157 11.18 5.96 -6.45
N CYS A 158 9.88 5.96 -6.77
CA CYS A 158 9.09 7.18 -6.96
C CYS A 158 8.82 7.93 -5.65
N ALA A 159 8.86 7.24 -4.52
CA ALA A 159 8.72 7.81 -3.19
C ALA A 159 9.35 6.89 -2.13
N ASN A 160 9.58 7.42 -0.94
CA ASN A 160 9.96 6.64 0.24
C ASN A 160 9.79 7.43 1.55
N VAL A 161 9.68 6.73 2.68
CA VAL A 161 9.84 7.32 4.03
C VAL A 161 11.29 7.20 4.54
N SER A 162 11.81 8.25 5.17
CA SER A 162 13.18 8.27 5.73
C SER A 162 13.42 9.33 6.82
N ASP A 163 14.60 9.33 7.44
CA ASP A 163 15.00 10.37 8.40
C ASP A 163 15.49 11.68 7.74
N ALA A 164 15.69 11.67 6.42
CA ALA A 164 16.23 12.82 5.67
C ALA A 164 15.83 12.82 4.19
N PRO A 165 15.74 13.99 3.54
CA PRO A 165 15.64 14.08 2.09
C PRO A 165 16.75 13.29 1.38
N PHE A 166 16.41 12.58 0.30
CA PHE A 166 17.32 11.68 -0.44
C PHE A 166 17.86 10.48 0.36
N GLY A 167 17.39 10.25 1.59
CA GLY A 167 17.76 9.11 2.42
C GLY A 167 16.89 7.89 2.11
N GLY A 168 17.48 6.69 2.10
CA GLY A 168 16.77 5.44 1.81
C GLY A 168 16.13 4.75 3.03
N GLY A 169 16.21 5.35 4.22
CA GLY A 169 15.65 4.78 5.42
C GLY A 169 15.54 5.75 6.59
N TRP A 170 14.87 5.30 7.64
CA TRP A 170 14.59 5.95 8.90
C TRP A 170 14.88 5.01 10.07
N SER A 171 15.33 5.58 11.17
CA SER A 171 15.43 4.91 12.44
C SER A 171 14.18 5.26 13.24
N ALA A 172 13.37 4.24 13.56
CA ALA A 172 12.17 4.44 14.36
C ALA A 172 12.51 5.01 15.74
N SER A 173 12.34 6.33 15.89
CA SER A 173 12.41 7.00 17.18
C SER A 173 11.15 6.65 17.96
N LEU A 174 11.31 5.72 18.89
CA LEU A 174 10.22 5.13 19.66
C LEU A 174 10.40 5.42 21.15
N LEU A 175 9.33 5.85 21.81
CA LEU A 175 9.21 5.89 23.27
C LEU A 175 8.52 4.62 23.76
N ASN A 176 8.78 4.23 25.01
CA ASN A 176 8.11 3.08 25.62
C ASN A 176 6.59 3.32 25.76
N PRO A 177 5.71 2.35 25.43
CA PRO A 177 5.99 0.99 24.94
C PRO A 177 5.96 0.81 23.41
N GLY A 178 5.99 1.88 22.62
CA GLY A 178 5.94 1.78 21.15
C GLY A 178 5.48 3.07 20.46
N GLU A 179 5.57 4.22 21.12
CA GLU A 179 5.09 5.47 20.56
C GLU A 179 6.11 6.04 19.57
N LEU A 180 5.70 6.24 18.31
CA LEU A 180 6.50 6.96 17.32
C LEU A 180 6.65 8.43 17.73
N SER A 181 7.88 8.95 17.65
CA SER A 181 8.22 10.24 18.26
C SER A 181 9.21 11.13 17.51
N GLY A 182 9.94 10.60 16.53
CA GLY A 182 10.90 11.39 15.74
C GLY A 182 10.30 11.97 14.49
N ARG A 183 10.98 12.94 13.87
CA ARG A 183 10.61 13.45 12.55
C ARG A 183 10.82 12.36 11.48
N MET A 184 9.85 12.23 10.57
CA MET A 184 9.97 11.42 9.37
C MET A 184 9.73 12.29 8.13
N TYR A 185 10.47 12.00 7.08
CA TYR A 185 10.24 12.57 5.77
C TYR A 185 9.44 11.62 4.90
N VAL A 186 8.35 12.09 4.32
CA VAL A 186 7.71 11.48 3.15
C VAL A 186 8.34 12.14 1.93
N ASN A 187 9.31 11.46 1.34
CA ASN A 187 9.99 11.91 0.14
C ASN A 187 9.21 11.45 -1.08
N LEU A 188 8.84 12.39 -1.94
CA LEU A 188 8.14 12.14 -3.17
C LEU A 188 9.00 12.52 -4.35
N ASP A 189 8.77 11.84 -5.46
CA ASP A 189 9.35 12.05 -6.77
C ASP A 189 10.86 11.87 -6.84
N ASN A 190 11.30 11.28 -7.95
CA ASN A 190 12.68 11.33 -8.40
C ASN A 190 12.72 11.94 -9.82
N PRO A 191 13.90 12.24 -10.39
CA PRO A 191 13.99 12.90 -11.70
C PRO A 191 13.28 12.18 -12.86
N GLN A 192 12.92 10.91 -12.69
CA GLN A 192 12.36 10.04 -13.72
C GLN A 192 11.04 9.38 -13.30
N CYS A 193 10.51 9.70 -12.11
CA CYS A 193 9.23 9.20 -11.64
C CYS A 193 8.50 10.21 -10.76
N VAL A 194 7.20 10.34 -10.97
CA VAL A 194 6.30 11.16 -10.15
C VAL A 194 5.35 10.23 -9.42
N ALA A 195 5.30 10.33 -8.09
CA ALA A 195 4.38 9.58 -7.26
C ALA A 195 2.92 10.01 -7.51
N ASP A 196 2.04 9.06 -7.76
CA ASP A 196 0.61 9.34 -7.81
C ASP A 196 -0.02 9.38 -6.39
N GLY A 197 -1.33 9.62 -6.30
CA GLY A 197 -2.03 9.66 -5.02
C GLY A 197 -1.95 8.36 -4.23
N ALA A 198 -1.98 7.20 -4.90
CA ALA A 198 -1.91 5.90 -4.24
C ALA A 198 -0.52 5.66 -3.64
N ILE A 199 0.54 6.05 -4.34
CA ILE A 199 1.91 6.02 -3.80
C ILE A 199 2.03 6.97 -2.60
N VAL A 200 1.43 8.16 -2.66
CA VAL A 200 1.48 9.09 -1.52
C VAL A 200 0.77 8.51 -0.28
N ILE A 201 -0.40 7.88 -0.45
CA ILE A 201 -1.10 7.18 0.64
C ILE A 201 -0.26 6.02 1.18
N HIS A 202 0.39 5.27 0.30
CA HIS A 202 1.30 4.19 0.67
C HIS A 202 2.44 4.68 1.57
N GLU A 203 3.14 5.75 1.19
CA GLU A 203 4.20 6.32 2.03
C GLU A 203 3.67 6.88 3.36
N ILE A 204 2.47 7.46 3.37
CA ILE A 204 1.85 7.87 4.62
C ILE A 204 1.59 6.63 5.49
N GLY A 205 1.14 5.51 4.91
CA GLY A 205 1.01 4.22 5.61
C GLY A 205 2.30 3.80 6.31
N HIS A 206 3.44 3.91 5.62
CA HIS A 206 4.74 3.70 6.22
C HIS A 206 5.01 4.65 7.39
N ALA A 207 4.79 5.94 7.20
CA ALA A 207 4.98 6.95 8.23
C ALA A 207 4.05 6.77 9.44
N LEU A 208 2.87 6.17 9.25
CA LEU A 208 1.90 5.82 10.30
C LEU A 208 2.27 4.55 11.08
N GLY A 209 3.27 3.79 10.62
CA GLY A 209 3.80 2.64 11.34
C GLY A 209 3.55 1.29 10.67
N LEU A 210 3.21 1.25 9.38
CA LEU A 210 3.26 0.00 8.60
C LEU A 210 4.69 -0.17 8.08
N ALA A 211 5.51 -1.06 8.66
CA ALA A 211 6.91 -1.16 8.26
C ALA A 211 7.13 -1.89 6.93
N THR A 212 6.77 -3.17 6.91
CA THR A 212 7.01 -4.05 5.77
C THR A 212 5.84 -3.97 4.82
N HIS A 213 6.12 -4.09 3.51
CA HIS A 213 5.09 -4.38 2.53
C HIS A 213 4.35 -5.67 2.86
N PHE A 214 3.12 -5.74 2.39
CA PHE A 214 2.28 -6.92 2.47
C PHE A 214 1.25 -6.87 1.34
N LYS A 215 0.49 -7.95 1.13
CA LYS A 215 -0.57 -8.00 0.12
C LYS A 215 -1.53 -6.82 0.27
N GLY A 216 -1.71 -6.03 -0.78
CA GLY A 216 -2.51 -4.80 -0.75
C GLY A 216 -1.78 -3.58 -0.17
N PHE A 217 -0.47 -3.66 0.06
CA PHE A 217 0.38 -2.56 0.49
C PHE A 217 1.80 -2.75 -0.07
N GLY A 218 2.02 -2.35 -1.32
CA GLY A 218 3.31 -2.41 -2.01
C GLY A 218 3.63 -3.76 -2.67
N ASP A 219 3.04 -4.86 -2.21
CA ASP A 219 3.17 -6.18 -2.82
C ASP A 219 1.98 -6.48 -3.76
N ASP A 220 2.28 -7.11 -4.91
CA ASP A 220 1.42 -7.78 -5.91
C ASP A 220 0.21 -7.00 -6.51
N ASP A 221 -0.42 -6.11 -5.74
CA ASP A 221 -1.67 -5.40 -6.05
C ASP A 221 -1.47 -3.87 -6.20
N GLY A 222 -0.23 -3.40 -6.25
CA GLY A 222 0.13 -1.99 -6.35
C GLY A 222 0.36 -1.30 -5.00
N ALA A 223 0.33 0.04 -4.99
CA ALA A 223 0.70 0.83 -3.81
C ALA A 223 -0.28 0.63 -2.63
N VAL A 224 -1.59 0.61 -2.90
CA VAL A 224 -2.64 0.45 -1.90
C VAL A 224 -3.77 -0.41 -2.48
N GLY A 225 -4.15 -1.47 -1.78
CA GLY A 225 -5.22 -2.39 -2.10
C GLY A 225 -6.23 -2.57 -0.96
N PRO A 226 -7.20 -3.48 -1.09
CA PRO A 226 -8.29 -3.67 -0.12
C PRO A 226 -7.84 -3.99 1.31
N GLU A 227 -6.72 -4.68 1.46
CA GLU A 227 -6.16 -5.12 2.75
C GLU A 227 -5.52 -3.98 3.55
N PHE A 228 -5.02 -2.94 2.89
CA PHE A 228 -4.35 -1.80 3.55
C PHE A 228 -5.24 -1.12 4.59
N TRP A 229 -6.49 -0.83 4.22
CA TRP A 229 -7.41 -0.06 5.04
C TRP A 229 -7.73 -0.74 6.38
N PRO A 230 -8.21 -1.99 6.44
CA PRO A 230 -8.48 -2.65 7.72
C PRO A 230 -7.21 -2.91 8.55
N VAL A 231 -6.04 -3.08 7.92
CA VAL A 231 -4.75 -3.18 8.65
C VAL A 231 -4.44 -1.86 9.35
N LEU A 232 -4.51 -0.73 8.63
CA LEU A 232 -4.27 0.59 9.22
C LEU A 232 -5.33 0.94 10.28
N ALA A 233 -6.60 0.61 10.03
CA ALA A 233 -7.68 0.83 10.98
C ALA A 233 -7.49 0.01 12.26
N THR A 234 -7.09 -1.25 12.14
CA THR A 234 -6.75 -2.10 13.27
C THR A 234 -5.60 -1.49 14.06
N LEU A 235 -4.55 -1.01 13.40
CA LEU A 235 -3.43 -0.37 14.09
C LEU A 235 -3.87 0.81 14.95
N TYR A 236 -4.72 1.70 14.40
CA TYR A 236 -5.14 2.93 15.09
C TYR A 236 -6.37 2.78 16.00
N ALA A 237 -7.13 1.69 15.89
CA ALA A 237 -8.19 1.34 16.84
C ALA A 237 -7.64 0.85 18.20
N ASN A 238 -6.37 0.48 18.26
CA ASN A 238 -5.71 -0.04 19.46
C ASN A 238 -4.83 1.02 20.12
N ALA A 239 -4.70 0.97 21.45
CA ALA A 239 -3.78 1.83 22.17
C ALA A 239 -2.31 1.48 21.85
N ILE A 240 -1.42 2.46 21.96
CA ILE A 240 0.03 2.22 21.85
C ILE A 240 0.42 1.22 22.94
N GLY A 241 1.20 0.19 22.58
CA GLY A 241 1.62 -0.84 23.52
C GLY A 241 0.61 -1.97 23.74
N THR A 242 -0.57 -1.95 23.09
CA THR A 242 -1.50 -3.08 23.17
C THR A 242 -0.78 -4.38 22.76
N PRO A 243 -0.75 -5.41 23.62
CA PRO A 243 -0.16 -6.70 23.28
C PRO A 243 -0.91 -7.38 22.13
N LYS A 244 -0.18 -8.14 21.29
CA LYS A 244 -0.73 -8.90 20.15
C LYS A 244 -1.96 -9.73 20.52
N ALA A 245 -1.94 -10.37 21.68
CA ALA A 245 -3.04 -11.20 22.18
C ALA A 245 -4.33 -10.40 22.52
N SER A 246 -4.24 -9.07 22.57
CA SER A 246 -5.34 -8.16 22.93
C SER A 246 -5.67 -7.17 21.81
N VAL A 247 -5.10 -7.35 20.61
CA VAL A 247 -5.40 -6.50 19.45
C VAL A 247 -6.85 -6.72 19.04
N LEU A 248 -7.60 -5.62 19.00
CA LEU A 248 -8.95 -5.57 18.47
C LEU A 248 -8.89 -5.35 16.96
N ILE A 249 -9.40 -6.29 16.18
CA ILE A 249 -9.46 -6.16 14.72
C ILE A 249 -10.56 -5.18 14.33
N LYS A 250 -10.22 -4.26 13.42
CA LYS A 250 -11.15 -3.28 12.87
C LYS A 250 -11.30 -3.50 11.37
N GLN A 251 -12.45 -4.03 10.99
CA GLN A 251 -12.91 -4.07 9.60
C GLN A 251 -13.30 -2.65 9.13
N ILE A 252 -13.12 -2.39 7.84
CA ILE A 252 -13.64 -1.22 7.14
C ILE A 252 -14.59 -1.70 6.06
N ASP A 253 -15.78 -1.11 6.01
CA ASP A 253 -16.78 -1.42 4.98
C ASP A 253 -16.29 -1.02 3.59
N LYS A 254 -16.70 -1.78 2.58
CA LYS A 254 -16.40 -1.50 1.16
C LYS A 254 -17.18 -0.27 0.70
N ASN A 255 -16.67 0.93 0.98
CA ASN A 255 -17.13 2.17 0.33
C ASN A 255 -16.19 2.55 -0.80
#